data_AF-A0A2E2AU72-F1
#
_entry.id   AF-A0A2E2AU72-F1
#
_cell.length_a   1.000
_cell.length_b   1.000
_cell.length_c   1.000
_cell.angle_alpha   90.00
_cell.angle_beta   90.00
_cell.angle_gamma   90.00
#
_symmetry.space_group_name_H-M   'P 1'
#
loop_
_entity.id
_entity.type
_entity.pdbx_description
1 polymer ?
#
loop_
_entity_poly.entity_id
_entity_poly.type
_entity_poly.pdbx_seq_one_letter_code
_entity_poly.pdbx_strand_id
1 'polypeptide(L)'
;MNTTDNQPSENLISDDDSLKPDDTPIKSHFFRRHGRKIAGALVLLIFIGTPLLLATIKFLEKLQIGHDLGVAFFLEQFSKYFLMTAGIFWFFFFGASFGSFLNVIAWRLPRGGTLLGSSYCESCNTKLKMRDNFPIFGWLWLRGKCRTCEVEISGRYLIVEVISAIAIGTLALVEMIGAGANLFQPTNSVMFSFQRFVISPEPRFIGYFLMHSCLIFILMTTGLVSLQQQRIPRNIFYFGFFISIITAICWPLAIPFTHTHQETTSINSMFASVLPMLCGLVSGGILGILSTHLLMRKNFREVPEFTILMALTG
;
A
#
# COMPACT_ATOMS: atom_id res chain seq x y z
N MET A 1 81.65 20.23 -6.78
CA MET A 1 80.98 19.00 -7.22
C MET A 1 80.12 19.34 -8.43
N ASN A 2 80.64 19.01 -9.61
CA ASN A 2 79.98 18.55 -10.85
C ASN A 2 78.56 19.06 -11.22
N THR A 3 78.43 19.88 -12.28
CA THR A 3 78.11 19.54 -13.73
C THR A 3 76.60 19.47 -13.99
N THR A 4 76.01 20.48 -14.65
CA THR A 4 75.56 20.51 -16.08
C THR A 4 74.54 19.43 -16.46
N ASP A 5 73.34 19.81 -16.92
CA ASP A 5 72.91 19.63 -18.32
C ASP A 5 71.46 20.10 -18.63
N ASN A 6 71.36 20.93 -19.66
CA ASN A 6 70.44 20.99 -20.81
C ASN A 6 68.96 20.50 -20.75
N GLN A 7 68.06 21.35 -21.28
CA GLN A 7 66.65 21.13 -21.71
C GLN A 7 66.55 20.22 -22.97
N PRO A 8 65.43 20.08 -23.76
CA PRO A 8 63.99 20.47 -23.68
C PRO A 8 62.98 19.39 -24.26
N SER A 9 61.70 19.78 -24.46
CA SER A 9 60.64 19.18 -25.33
C SER A 9 59.95 17.88 -24.84
N GLU A 10 58.66 17.57 -25.00
CA GLU A 10 57.57 18.07 -25.86
C GLU A 10 56.21 17.47 -25.37
N ASN A 11 55.13 18.24 -25.49
CA ASN A 11 53.73 17.89 -25.81
C ASN A 11 52.97 16.74 -25.13
N LEU A 12 51.77 17.05 -24.61
CA LEU A 12 50.45 16.45 -24.97
C LEU A 12 49.35 17.14 -24.10
N ILE A 13 48.52 18.04 -24.66
CA ILE A 13 47.09 17.81 -25.05
C ILE A 13 46.26 17.32 -23.84
N SER A 14 45.19 17.95 -23.34
CA SER A 14 44.10 18.74 -23.93
C SER A 14 43.15 19.23 -22.81
N ASP A 15 42.49 20.36 -23.08
CA ASP A 15 41.08 20.68 -22.79
C ASP A 15 40.61 20.87 -21.34
N ASP A 16 40.52 22.15 -20.98
CA ASP A 16 39.24 22.84 -20.73
C ASP A 16 38.05 21.94 -20.37
N ASP A 17 37.66 21.95 -19.10
CA ASP A 17 36.25 22.17 -18.79
C ASP A 17 36.12 22.64 -17.35
N SER A 18 36.03 23.96 -17.22
CA SER A 18 35.36 24.63 -16.12
C SER A 18 34.04 23.91 -15.80
N LEU A 19 34.01 23.17 -14.68
CA LEU A 19 32.79 22.55 -14.18
C LEU A 19 31.81 23.69 -13.80
N LYS A 20 30.97 24.07 -14.76
CA LYS A 20 29.82 24.96 -14.55
C LYS A 20 29.00 24.41 -13.38
N PRO A 21 28.58 25.24 -12.41
CA PRO A 21 27.54 24.82 -11.50
C PRO A 21 26.29 24.51 -12.34
N ASP A 22 25.83 23.27 -12.27
CA ASP A 22 24.63 22.76 -12.92
C ASP A 22 23.44 23.73 -12.75
N ASP A 23 23.00 24.31 -13.86
CA ASP A 23 21.85 25.20 -13.98
C ASP A 23 20.54 24.41 -13.80
N THR A 24 20.28 23.93 -12.58
CA THR A 24 18.93 23.48 -12.16
C THR A 24 18.23 24.30 -11.05
N PRO A 25 18.47 25.62 -10.85
CA PRO A 25 17.72 26.40 -9.85
C PRO A 25 16.32 26.82 -10.32
N ILE A 26 16.05 26.92 -11.64
CA ILE A 26 14.80 27.50 -12.16
C ILE A 26 13.60 26.55 -11.97
N LYS A 27 13.75 25.26 -12.30
CA LYS A 27 12.66 24.27 -12.16
C LYS A 27 12.30 23.99 -10.70
N SER A 28 13.27 24.03 -9.79
CA SER A 28 13.04 23.81 -8.36
C SER A 28 12.26 24.98 -7.73
N HIS A 29 12.48 26.21 -8.19
CA HIS A 29 11.78 27.39 -7.71
C HIS A 29 10.32 27.46 -8.18
N PHE A 30 10.03 27.04 -9.41
CA PHE A 30 8.66 27.01 -9.95
C PHE A 30 7.75 26.07 -9.15
N PHE A 31 8.17 24.81 -8.94
CA PHE A 31 7.40 23.82 -8.16
C PHE A 31 7.24 24.24 -6.69
N ARG A 32 8.24 24.90 -6.10
CA ARG A 32 8.16 25.38 -4.72
C ARG A 32 7.16 26.53 -4.54
N ARG A 33 7.03 27.40 -5.56
CA ARG A 33 6.13 28.57 -5.54
C ARG A 33 4.70 28.26 -5.98
N HIS A 34 4.53 27.41 -7.00
CA HIS A 34 3.22 27.08 -7.58
C HIS A 34 2.67 25.73 -7.12
N GLY A 35 3.51 24.83 -6.61
CA GLY A 35 3.09 23.47 -6.24
C GLY A 35 1.96 23.44 -5.21
N ARG A 36 1.94 24.36 -4.24
CA ARG A 36 0.83 24.49 -3.29
C ARG A 36 -0.48 24.91 -3.96
N LYS A 37 -0.42 25.84 -4.92
CA LYS A 37 -1.59 26.30 -5.66
C LYS A 37 -2.13 25.20 -6.58
N ILE A 38 -1.23 24.49 -7.27
CA ILE A 38 -1.58 23.36 -8.14
C ILE A 38 -2.18 22.22 -7.32
N ALA A 39 -1.56 21.84 -6.20
CA ALA A 39 -2.10 20.82 -5.29
C ALA A 39 -3.47 21.22 -4.75
N GLY A 40 -3.64 22.48 -4.32
CA GLY A 40 -4.94 22.99 -3.87
C GLY A 40 -6.01 22.92 -4.97
N ALA A 41 -5.66 23.31 -6.19
CA ALA A 41 -6.56 23.23 -7.35
C ALA A 41 -6.95 21.77 -7.67
N LEU A 42 -6.00 20.84 -7.64
CA LEU A 42 -6.27 19.41 -7.84
C LEU A 42 -7.18 18.83 -6.76
N VAL A 43 -6.94 19.16 -5.49
CA VAL A 43 -7.81 18.75 -4.39
C VAL A 43 -9.22 19.28 -4.60
N LEU A 44 -9.37 20.56 -4.94
CA LEU A 44 -10.69 21.14 -5.19
C LEU A 44 -11.39 20.49 -6.39
N LEU A 45 -10.65 20.22 -7.47
CA LEU A 45 -11.17 19.52 -8.64
C LEU A 45 -11.64 18.10 -8.28
N ILE A 46 -10.83 17.33 -7.55
CA ILE A 46 -11.13 15.93 -7.22
C ILE A 46 -12.30 15.81 -6.23
N PHE A 47 -12.31 16.63 -5.18
CA PHE A 47 -13.28 16.51 -4.09
C PHE A 47 -14.55 17.32 -4.30
N ILE A 48 -14.51 18.42 -5.06
CA ILE A 48 -15.70 19.25 -5.32
C ILE A 48 -16.09 19.17 -6.79
N GLY A 49 -15.13 19.37 -7.70
CA GLY A 49 -15.38 19.36 -9.15
C GLY A 49 -15.94 18.03 -9.67
N THR A 50 -15.30 16.90 -9.36
CA THR A 50 -15.71 15.58 -9.84
C THR A 50 -17.10 15.18 -9.32
N PRO A 51 -17.42 15.29 -8.00
CA PRO A 51 -18.77 15.01 -7.53
C PRO A 51 -19.83 15.92 -8.13
N LEU A 52 -19.51 17.21 -8.29
CA LEU A 52 -20.44 18.18 -8.89
C LEU A 52 -20.74 17.85 -10.34
N LEU A 53 -19.71 17.50 -11.12
CA LEU A 53 -19.86 17.09 -12.52
C LEU A 53 -20.72 15.82 -12.63
N LEU A 54 -20.41 14.78 -11.85
CA LEU A 54 -21.15 13.52 -11.87
C LEU A 54 -22.60 13.68 -11.40
N ALA A 55 -22.84 14.48 -10.36
CA ALA A 55 -24.19 14.81 -9.90
C ALA A 55 -24.98 15.56 -10.97
N THR A 56 -24.35 16.50 -11.67
CA THR A 56 -24.97 17.25 -12.77
C THR A 56 -25.32 16.33 -13.94
N ILE A 57 -24.43 15.43 -14.34
CA ILE A 57 -24.70 14.44 -15.40
C ILE A 57 -25.92 13.58 -15.03
N LYS A 58 -25.98 13.05 -13.80
CA LYS A 58 -27.13 12.25 -13.34
C LYS A 58 -28.43 13.04 -13.23
N PHE A 59 -28.33 14.31 -12.87
CA PHE A 59 -29.48 15.21 -12.83
C PHE A 59 -30.03 15.49 -14.24
N LEU A 60 -29.14 15.75 -15.22
CA LEU A 60 -29.53 15.95 -16.62
C LEU A 60 -30.12 14.68 -17.26
N GLU A 61 -29.57 13.51 -16.95
CA GLU A 61 -30.13 12.21 -17.37
C GLU A 61 -31.55 12.02 -16.83
N LYS A 62 -31.81 12.38 -15.57
CA LYS A 62 -33.13 12.25 -14.97
C LYS A 62 -34.14 13.30 -15.47
N LEU A 63 -33.67 14.49 -15.85
CA LEU A 63 -34.46 15.53 -16.52
C LEU A 63 -35.09 15.06 -17.83
N GLN A 64 -34.34 14.27 -18.62
CA GLN A 64 -34.82 13.75 -19.89
C GLN A 64 -35.97 12.72 -19.73
N ILE A 65 -36.16 12.18 -18.53
CA ILE A 65 -37.15 11.13 -18.23
C ILE A 65 -38.48 11.76 -17.71
N GLY A 66 -38.58 13.09 -17.63
CA GLY A 66 -39.85 13.79 -17.35
C GLY A 66 -40.34 13.68 -15.89
N HIS A 67 -39.43 13.45 -14.95
CA HIS A 67 -39.75 13.38 -13.52
C HIS A 67 -39.69 14.74 -12.82
N ASP A 68 -40.54 14.96 -11.82
CA ASP A 68 -40.45 16.11 -10.91
C ASP A 68 -39.07 16.19 -10.25
N LEU A 69 -38.32 17.22 -10.64
CA LEU A 69 -36.91 17.34 -10.36
C LEU A 69 -36.68 18.33 -9.21
N GLY A 70 -36.45 17.79 -8.02
CA GLY A 70 -36.14 18.60 -6.84
C GLY A 70 -34.65 18.88 -6.67
N VAL A 71 -34.33 20.03 -6.08
CA VAL A 71 -33.00 20.33 -5.50
C VAL A 71 -32.53 19.19 -4.58
N ALA A 72 -33.46 18.52 -3.90
CA ALA A 72 -33.18 17.37 -3.05
C ALA A 72 -32.50 16.21 -3.80
N PHE A 73 -32.94 15.88 -5.02
CA PHE A 73 -32.32 14.79 -5.81
C PHE A 73 -30.88 15.14 -6.19
N PHE A 74 -30.63 16.39 -6.59
CA PHE A 74 -29.28 16.85 -6.91
C PHE A 74 -28.36 16.78 -5.69
N LEU A 75 -28.82 17.27 -4.53
CA LEU A 75 -28.05 17.22 -3.28
C LEU A 75 -27.75 15.78 -2.86
N GLU A 76 -28.69 14.86 -3.03
CA GLU A 76 -28.47 13.43 -2.78
C GLU A 76 -27.36 12.88 -3.67
N GLN A 77 -27.42 13.12 -5.00
CA GLN A 77 -26.38 12.66 -5.93
C GLN A 77 -25.02 13.29 -5.63
N PHE A 78 -24.98 14.59 -5.35
CA PHE A 78 -23.76 15.28 -4.98
C PHE A 78 -23.14 14.68 -3.71
N SER A 79 -23.94 14.46 -2.66
CA SER A 79 -23.48 13.86 -1.42
C SER A 79 -22.93 12.45 -1.64
N LYS A 80 -23.59 11.64 -2.49
CA LYS A 80 -23.18 10.29 -2.83
C LYS A 80 -21.81 10.28 -3.51
N TYR A 81 -21.62 11.09 -4.55
CA TYR A 81 -20.34 11.15 -5.27
C TYR A 81 -19.24 11.78 -4.44
N PHE A 82 -19.56 12.76 -3.59
CA PHE A 82 -18.60 13.37 -2.65
C PHE A 82 -18.09 12.35 -1.64
N LEU A 83 -19.01 11.61 -1.01
CA LEU A 83 -18.63 10.55 -0.07
C LEU A 83 -17.85 9.45 -0.78
N MET A 84 -18.19 9.11 -2.02
CA MET A 84 -17.45 8.11 -2.79
C MET A 84 -16.02 8.55 -3.08
N THR A 85 -15.80 9.77 -3.61
CA THR A 85 -14.44 10.27 -3.88
C THR A 85 -13.62 10.40 -2.59
N ALA A 86 -14.25 10.87 -1.51
CA ALA A 86 -13.61 10.98 -0.20
C ALA A 86 -13.23 9.61 0.38
N GLY A 87 -14.13 8.63 0.29
CA GLY A 87 -13.89 7.26 0.75
C GLY A 87 -12.75 6.58 0.00
N ILE A 88 -12.71 6.73 -1.34
CA ILE A 88 -11.61 6.21 -2.16
C ILE A 88 -10.28 6.82 -1.69
N PHE A 89 -10.19 8.14 -1.62
CA PHE A 89 -8.97 8.80 -1.19
C PHE A 89 -8.53 8.35 0.21
N TRP A 90 -9.50 8.21 1.14
CA TRP A 90 -9.24 7.74 2.50
C TRP A 90 -8.60 6.35 2.53
N PHE A 91 -9.12 5.38 1.77
CA PHE A 91 -8.57 4.02 1.75
C PHE A 91 -7.19 3.94 1.10
N PHE A 92 -6.94 4.71 0.05
CA PHE A 92 -5.59 4.81 -0.54
C PHE A 92 -4.60 5.43 0.43
N PHE A 93 -4.99 6.51 1.12
CA PHE A 93 -4.15 7.13 2.15
C PHE A 93 -3.90 6.19 3.34
N PHE A 94 -4.92 5.45 3.76
CA PHE A 94 -4.80 4.43 4.80
C PHE A 94 -3.83 3.32 4.37
N GLY A 95 -3.96 2.81 3.15
CA GLY A 95 -3.04 1.83 2.57
C GLY A 95 -1.60 2.34 2.47
N ALA A 96 -1.40 3.62 2.09
CA ALA A 96 -0.08 4.24 2.07
C ALA A 96 0.53 4.33 3.48
N SER A 97 -0.28 4.73 4.47
CA SER A 97 0.12 4.79 5.88
C SER A 97 0.52 3.41 6.40
N PHE A 98 -0.23 2.37 5.99
CA PHE A 98 0.07 0.99 6.30
C PHE A 98 1.39 0.52 5.68
N GLY A 99 1.67 0.89 4.42
CA GLY A 99 2.96 0.67 3.77
C GLY A 99 4.13 1.37 4.47
N SER A 100 3.91 2.58 4.97
CA SER A 100 4.91 3.31 5.74
C SER A 100 5.26 2.58 7.04
N PHE A 101 4.24 2.04 7.73
CA PHE A 101 4.42 1.23 8.92
C PHE A 101 5.09 -0.12 8.63
N LEU A 102 4.76 -0.76 7.51
CA LEU A 102 5.41 -2.00 7.04
C LEU A 102 6.91 -1.85 6.89
N ASN A 103 7.38 -0.71 6.38
CA ASN A 103 8.82 -0.43 6.29
C ASN A 103 9.49 -0.41 7.68
N VAL A 104 8.82 0.17 8.68
CA VAL A 104 9.33 0.19 10.07
C VAL A 104 9.39 -1.23 10.65
N ILE A 105 8.34 -2.03 10.46
CA ILE A 105 8.30 -3.41 10.94
C ILE A 105 9.39 -4.25 10.27
N ALA A 106 9.48 -4.21 8.95
CA ALA A 106 10.45 -4.99 8.20
C ALA A 106 11.88 -4.67 8.64
N TRP A 107 12.17 -3.41 8.96
CA TRP A 107 13.49 -3.00 9.45
C TRP A 107 13.76 -3.39 10.91
N ARG A 108 12.83 -3.09 11.83
CA ARG A 108 13.08 -3.19 13.28
C ARG A 108 12.81 -4.59 13.84
N LEU A 109 11.80 -5.29 13.33
CA LEU A 109 11.33 -6.54 13.94
C LEU A 109 12.37 -7.67 13.86
N PRO A 110 13.05 -7.93 12.73
CA PRO A 110 14.09 -8.97 12.69
C PRO A 110 15.33 -8.63 13.54
N ARG A 111 15.52 -7.33 13.86
CA ARG A 111 16.62 -6.83 14.70
C ARG A 111 16.27 -6.75 16.19
N GLY A 112 15.07 -7.16 16.59
CA GLY A 112 14.59 -7.08 17.98
C GLY A 112 14.35 -5.63 18.48
N GLY A 113 14.25 -4.66 17.57
CA GLY A 113 14.02 -3.26 17.90
C GLY A 113 12.56 -2.95 18.28
N THR A 114 12.34 -1.87 19.02
CA THR A 114 11.00 -1.41 19.39
C THR A 114 10.26 -0.79 18.21
N LEU A 115 8.99 -1.15 18.05
CA LEU A 115 8.10 -0.51 17.05
C LEU A 115 7.70 0.91 17.47
N LEU A 116 7.65 1.15 18.79
CA LEU A 116 7.37 2.45 19.38
C LEU A 116 8.65 3.30 19.37
N GLY A 117 8.72 4.25 18.42
CA GLY A 117 9.84 5.19 18.32
C GLY A 117 9.80 6.00 17.03
N SER A 118 10.26 7.25 17.09
CA SER A 118 10.30 8.12 15.91
C SER A 118 11.26 7.59 14.83
N SER A 119 11.03 7.98 13.58
CA SER A 119 11.96 7.71 12.48
C SER A 119 13.15 8.68 12.58
N TYR A 120 14.35 8.18 12.31
CA TYR A 120 15.61 8.95 12.29
C TYR A 120 16.33 8.69 10.98
N CYS A 121 17.11 9.67 10.52
CA CYS A 121 18.03 9.45 9.41
C CYS A 121 19.19 8.57 9.87
N GLU A 122 19.49 7.50 9.12
CA GLU A 122 20.56 6.54 9.46
C GLU A 122 21.97 7.14 9.38
N SER A 123 22.16 8.21 8.60
CA SER A 123 23.46 8.87 8.43
C SER A 123 23.73 9.94 9.49
N CYS A 124 22.77 10.84 9.73
CA CYS A 124 22.97 11.98 10.63
C CYS A 124 22.22 11.89 11.96
N ASN A 125 21.47 10.81 12.20
CA ASN A 125 20.63 10.58 13.38
C ASN A 125 19.63 11.71 13.69
N THR A 126 19.39 12.62 12.75
CA THR A 126 18.39 13.68 12.92
C THR A 126 17.00 13.06 12.92
N LYS A 127 16.18 13.47 13.89
CA LYS A 127 14.77 13.08 14.01
C LYS A 127 13.96 13.61 12.82
N LEU A 128 13.25 12.74 12.13
CA LEU A 128 12.36 13.13 11.03
C LEU A 128 11.14 13.87 11.59
N LYS A 129 10.76 14.98 10.96
CA LYS A 129 9.55 15.73 11.32
C LYS A 129 8.32 14.99 10.80
N MET A 130 7.15 15.21 11.40
CA MET A 130 5.89 14.56 10.95
C MET A 130 5.61 14.76 9.45
N ARG A 131 5.90 15.95 8.91
CA ARG A 131 5.78 16.25 7.48
C ARG A 131 6.72 15.45 6.56
N ASP A 132 7.84 14.98 7.10
CA ASP A 132 8.83 14.17 6.38
C ASP A 132 8.41 12.69 6.38
N ASN A 133 7.52 12.31 7.29
CA ASN A 133 6.99 10.96 7.45
C ASN A 133 5.56 10.81 6.91
N PHE A 134 5.06 11.80 6.17
CA PHE A 134 3.75 11.71 5.53
C PHE A 134 3.86 10.72 4.35
N PRO A 135 3.04 9.66 4.29
CA PRO A 135 3.18 8.62 3.27
C PRO A 135 3.16 9.19 1.86
N ILE A 136 4.05 8.71 0.99
CA ILE A 136 4.27 9.12 -0.41
C ILE A 136 4.83 10.56 -0.52
N PHE A 137 4.14 11.54 0.09
CA PHE A 137 4.48 12.95 -0.04
C PHE A 137 5.76 13.36 0.69
N GLY A 138 6.10 12.71 1.81
CA GLY A 138 7.32 12.96 2.57
C GLY A 138 8.56 12.74 1.69
N TRP A 139 8.64 11.57 1.03
CA TRP A 139 9.73 11.26 0.10
C TRP A 139 9.73 12.21 -1.12
N LEU A 140 8.56 12.50 -1.70
CA LEU A 140 8.45 13.40 -2.86
C LEU A 140 8.88 14.84 -2.54
N TRP A 141 8.50 15.38 -1.37
CA TRP A 141 8.91 16.72 -0.94
C TRP A 141 10.39 16.81 -0.61
N LEU A 142 10.96 15.73 -0.09
CA LEU A 142 12.39 15.59 0.17
C LEU A 142 13.20 15.24 -1.08
N ARG A 143 12.52 14.89 -2.20
CA ARG A 143 13.14 14.42 -3.46
C ARG A 143 14.10 13.25 -3.22
N GLY A 144 13.73 12.37 -2.28
CA GLY A 144 14.56 11.24 -1.89
C GLY A 144 15.88 11.61 -1.21
N LYS A 145 16.01 12.79 -0.60
CA LYS A 145 17.22 13.18 0.15
C LYS A 145 16.90 13.66 1.56
N CYS A 146 17.74 13.33 2.53
CA CYS A 146 17.57 13.81 3.89
C CYS A 146 17.65 15.34 3.94
N ARG A 147 16.75 15.98 4.69
CA ARG A 147 16.69 17.45 4.80
C ARG A 147 17.97 18.07 5.39
N THR A 148 18.67 17.34 6.25
CA THR A 148 19.82 17.86 7.02
C THR A 148 21.15 17.49 6.39
N CYS A 149 21.35 16.22 6.05
CA CYS A 149 22.62 15.71 5.53
C CYS A 149 22.59 15.37 4.03
N GLU A 150 21.45 15.56 3.36
CA GLU A 150 21.25 15.30 1.92
C GLU A 150 21.53 13.87 1.43
N VAL A 151 21.79 12.93 2.37
CA VAL A 151 21.95 11.52 2.04
C VAL A 151 20.70 10.98 1.35
N GLU A 152 20.90 10.13 0.35
CA GLU A 152 19.82 9.55 -0.42
C GLU A 152 18.97 8.60 0.45
N ILE A 153 17.66 8.77 0.37
CA ILE A 153 16.64 7.93 0.98
C ILE A 153 16.18 6.95 -0.10
N SER A 154 16.38 5.65 0.15
CA SER A 154 16.04 4.59 -0.80
C SER A 154 14.62 4.73 -1.37
N GLY A 155 14.48 4.68 -2.70
CA GLY A 155 13.19 4.69 -3.38
C GLY A 155 12.30 3.49 -3.02
N ARG A 156 12.87 2.45 -2.41
CA ARG A 156 12.13 1.31 -1.87
C ARG A 156 11.03 1.74 -0.91
N TYR A 157 11.28 2.72 -0.04
CA TYR A 157 10.28 3.19 0.93
C TYR A 157 9.02 3.72 0.22
N LEU A 158 9.22 4.55 -0.81
CA LEU A 158 8.14 5.08 -1.65
C LEU A 158 7.40 3.96 -2.40
N ILE A 159 8.13 3.01 -3.00
CA ILE A 159 7.52 1.90 -3.76
C ILE A 159 6.61 1.07 -2.85
N VAL A 160 7.06 0.75 -1.64
CA VAL A 160 6.25 -0.01 -0.67
C VAL A 160 4.99 0.75 -0.28
N GLU A 161 5.09 2.05 0.00
CA GLU A 161 3.93 2.89 0.32
C GLU A 161 2.91 2.92 -0.83
N VAL A 162 3.37 3.06 -2.07
CA VAL A 162 2.50 3.06 -3.27
C VAL A 162 1.85 1.70 -3.49
N ILE A 163 2.60 0.60 -3.39
CA ILE A 163 2.05 -0.75 -3.55
C ILE A 163 1.00 -1.04 -2.47
N SER A 164 1.28 -0.69 -1.21
CA SER A 164 0.31 -0.88 -0.13
C SER A 164 -0.93 0.00 -0.30
N ALA A 165 -0.78 1.25 -0.77
CA ALA A 165 -1.90 2.13 -1.11
C ALA A 165 -2.81 1.51 -2.18
N ILE A 166 -2.22 0.98 -3.25
CA ILE A 166 -2.95 0.33 -4.34
C ILE A 166 -3.62 -0.95 -3.87
N ALA A 167 -2.90 -1.80 -3.12
CA ALA A 167 -3.42 -3.08 -2.66
C ALA A 167 -4.64 -2.90 -1.75
N ILE A 168 -4.52 -2.08 -0.70
CA ILE A 168 -5.61 -1.82 0.25
C ILE A 168 -6.72 -0.98 -0.39
N GLY A 169 -6.38 0.01 -1.20
CA GLY A 169 -7.35 0.84 -1.92
C GLY A 169 -8.20 0.02 -2.90
N THR A 170 -7.58 -0.88 -3.66
CA THR A 170 -8.28 -1.78 -4.60
C THR A 170 -9.14 -2.79 -3.85
N LEU A 171 -8.64 -3.34 -2.74
CA LEU A 171 -9.41 -4.24 -1.89
C LEU A 171 -10.68 -3.54 -1.35
N ALA A 172 -10.54 -2.33 -0.82
CA ALA A 172 -11.68 -1.53 -0.35
C ALA A 172 -12.66 -1.19 -1.49
N LEU A 173 -12.15 -0.88 -2.68
CA LEU A 173 -12.97 -0.64 -3.87
C LEU A 173 -13.82 -1.86 -4.25
N VAL A 174 -13.22 -3.05 -4.25
CA VAL A 174 -13.89 -4.29 -4.64
C VAL A 174 -14.87 -4.77 -3.57
N GLU A 175 -14.45 -4.79 -2.32
CA GLU A 175 -15.21 -5.45 -1.25
C GLU A 175 -16.19 -4.50 -0.56
N MET A 176 -15.76 -3.28 -0.25
CA MET A 176 -16.58 -2.33 0.51
C MET A 176 -17.41 -1.42 -0.40
N ILE A 177 -16.77 -0.77 -1.38
CA ILE A 177 -17.44 0.22 -2.25
C ILE A 177 -18.24 -0.48 -3.35
N GLY A 178 -17.72 -1.58 -3.89
CA GLY A 178 -18.41 -2.45 -4.83
C GLY A 178 -19.55 -3.25 -4.21
N ALA A 179 -19.69 -3.23 -2.87
CA ALA A 179 -20.70 -4.00 -2.14
C ALA A 179 -20.79 -5.47 -2.59
N GLY A 180 -19.65 -6.06 -2.97
CA GLY A 180 -19.60 -7.41 -3.47
C GLY A 180 -20.13 -7.58 -4.90
N ALA A 181 -20.09 -6.56 -5.77
CA ALA A 181 -20.46 -6.68 -7.19
C ALA A 181 -19.71 -7.80 -7.95
N ASN A 182 -18.55 -8.22 -7.43
CA ASN A 182 -17.76 -9.34 -7.94
C ASN A 182 -18.19 -10.70 -7.35
N LEU A 183 -19.17 -10.75 -6.46
CA LEU A 183 -19.73 -11.97 -5.86
C LEU A 183 -20.90 -12.47 -6.71
N PHE A 184 -20.99 -13.80 -6.88
CA PHE A 184 -21.80 -14.50 -7.87
C PHE A 184 -23.34 -14.35 -7.73
N GLN A 185 -23.84 -13.65 -6.71
CA GLN A 185 -25.25 -13.29 -6.62
C GLN A 185 -25.42 -11.77 -6.70
N PRO A 186 -25.85 -11.24 -7.85
CA PRO A 186 -26.27 -9.86 -7.93
C PRO A 186 -27.53 -9.73 -7.07
N THR A 187 -27.39 -9.16 -5.87
CA THR A 187 -28.55 -8.57 -5.22
C THR A 187 -29.02 -7.47 -6.16
N ASN A 188 -30.21 -7.63 -6.73
CA ASN A 188 -30.79 -6.64 -7.63
C ASN A 188 -30.70 -5.26 -6.92
N SER A 189 -29.95 -4.34 -7.54
CA SER A 189 -29.47 -3.04 -7.03
C SER A 189 -28.14 -3.00 -6.26
N VAL A 190 -27.06 -3.62 -6.77
CA VAL A 190 -25.69 -3.30 -6.31
C VAL A 190 -25.27 -1.92 -6.83
N MET A 191 -25.78 -0.85 -6.23
CA MET A 191 -25.25 0.49 -6.46
C MET A 191 -23.91 0.63 -5.72
N PHE A 192 -22.82 0.81 -6.46
CA PHE A 192 -21.55 1.33 -5.96
C PHE A 192 -21.83 2.56 -5.08
N SER A 193 -21.62 2.44 -3.77
CA SER A 193 -21.99 3.51 -2.85
C SER A 193 -21.26 3.40 -1.51
N PHE A 194 -20.17 4.17 -1.37
CA PHE A 194 -19.52 4.37 -0.07
C PHE A 194 -20.50 4.96 0.97
N GLN A 195 -21.52 5.69 0.52
CA GLN A 195 -22.58 6.19 1.39
C GLN A 195 -23.33 5.07 2.13
N ARG A 196 -23.51 3.88 1.52
CA ARG A 196 -24.11 2.72 2.22
C ARG A 196 -23.23 2.27 3.37
N PHE A 197 -21.92 2.19 3.15
CA PHE A 197 -20.97 1.85 4.21
C PHE A 197 -21.01 2.85 5.37
N VAL A 198 -21.16 4.15 5.09
CA VAL A 198 -21.24 5.20 6.12
C VAL A 198 -22.56 5.15 6.89
N ILE A 199 -23.69 4.94 6.21
CA ILE A 199 -25.03 5.01 6.83
C ILE A 199 -25.42 3.68 7.49
N SER A 200 -25.11 2.56 6.84
CA SER A 200 -25.49 1.22 7.26
C SER A 200 -24.31 0.26 7.04
N PRO A 201 -23.28 0.34 7.90
CA PRO A 201 -22.10 -0.52 7.79
C PRO A 201 -22.51 -1.97 7.97
N GLU A 202 -22.42 -2.75 6.91
CA GLU A 202 -22.69 -4.18 6.99
C GLU A 202 -21.45 -4.91 7.51
N PRO A 203 -21.55 -5.60 8.66
CA PRO A 203 -20.38 -6.25 9.27
C PRO A 203 -19.66 -7.18 8.29
N ARG A 204 -20.39 -7.95 7.47
CA ARG A 204 -19.82 -8.95 6.56
C ARG A 204 -18.69 -8.42 5.65
N PHE A 205 -18.89 -7.26 5.03
CA PHE A 205 -17.89 -6.68 4.12
C PHE A 205 -16.67 -6.14 4.87
N ILE A 206 -16.89 -5.66 6.10
CA ILE A 206 -15.80 -5.24 6.98
C ILE A 206 -14.95 -6.46 7.37
N GLY A 207 -15.58 -7.59 7.69
CA GLY A 207 -14.90 -8.85 7.99
C GLY A 207 -14.00 -9.32 6.85
N TYR A 208 -14.54 -9.38 5.63
CA TYR A 208 -13.75 -9.75 4.44
C TYR A 208 -12.57 -8.79 4.22
N PHE A 209 -12.82 -7.49 4.29
CA PHE A 209 -11.79 -6.47 4.12
C PHE A 209 -10.67 -6.59 5.14
N LEU A 210 -11.00 -6.79 6.42
CA LEU A 210 -10.01 -6.94 7.49
C LEU A 210 -9.19 -8.23 7.33
N MET A 211 -9.85 -9.34 6.98
CA MET A 211 -9.18 -10.62 6.75
C MET A 211 -8.17 -10.52 5.60
N HIS A 212 -8.59 -10.04 4.43
CA HIS A 212 -7.71 -9.90 3.27
C HIS A 212 -6.62 -8.84 3.50
N SER A 213 -6.93 -7.74 4.21
CA SER A 213 -5.92 -6.75 4.59
C SER A 213 -4.85 -7.35 5.50
N CYS A 214 -5.23 -8.22 6.45
CA CYS A 214 -4.27 -8.93 7.31
C CYS A 214 -3.40 -9.90 6.51
N LEU A 215 -3.99 -10.65 5.57
CA LEU A 215 -3.24 -11.53 4.68
C LEU A 215 -2.20 -10.75 3.86
N ILE A 216 -2.62 -9.65 3.23
CA ILE A 216 -1.72 -8.77 2.47
C ILE A 216 -0.61 -8.23 3.37
N PHE A 217 -0.92 -7.82 4.60
CA PHE A 217 0.06 -7.34 5.56
C PHE A 217 1.15 -8.38 5.86
N ILE A 218 0.75 -9.62 6.14
CA ILE A 218 1.68 -10.71 6.45
C ILE A 218 2.56 -11.00 5.22
N LEU A 219 1.94 -11.10 4.03
CA LEU A 219 2.66 -11.36 2.79
C LEU A 219 3.65 -10.24 2.44
N MET A 220 3.24 -8.98 2.57
CA MET A 220 4.13 -7.85 2.32
C MET A 220 5.25 -7.77 3.36
N THR A 221 4.96 -7.97 4.65
CA THR A 221 6.00 -7.94 5.70
C THR A 221 7.03 -9.04 5.47
N THR A 222 6.58 -10.28 5.28
CA THR A 222 7.46 -11.43 5.04
C THR A 222 8.26 -11.26 3.75
N GLY A 223 7.64 -10.77 2.67
CA GLY A 223 8.31 -10.42 1.44
C GLY A 223 9.40 -9.35 1.64
N LEU A 224 9.12 -8.30 2.41
CA LEU A 224 10.09 -7.23 2.67
C LEU A 224 11.28 -7.69 3.52
N VAL A 225 11.03 -8.51 4.55
CA VAL A 225 12.08 -9.11 5.37
C VAL A 225 12.94 -10.06 4.55
N SER A 226 12.32 -10.86 3.69
CA SER A 226 13.01 -11.76 2.75
C SER A 226 13.89 -10.99 1.75
N LEU A 227 13.39 -9.87 1.21
CA LEU A 227 14.17 -8.97 0.34
C LEU A 227 15.39 -8.35 1.05
N GLN A 228 15.40 -8.28 2.38
CA GLN A 228 16.55 -7.82 3.16
C GLN A 228 17.50 -8.97 3.56
N GLN A 229 17.27 -10.19 3.06
CA GLN A 229 18.02 -11.40 3.39
C GLN A 229 18.06 -11.68 4.91
N GLN A 230 17.02 -11.26 5.63
CA GLN A 230 16.92 -11.46 7.07
C GLN A 230 16.05 -12.67 7.40
N ARG A 231 16.31 -13.29 8.56
CA ARG A 231 15.47 -14.37 9.05
C ARG A 231 14.10 -13.84 9.43
N ILE A 232 13.05 -14.48 8.91
CA ILE A 232 11.67 -14.10 9.19
C ILE A 232 11.34 -14.44 10.65
N PRO A 233 10.98 -13.46 11.49
CA PRO A 233 10.68 -13.72 12.90
C PRO A 233 9.37 -14.51 13.03
N ARG A 234 9.39 -15.58 13.83
CA ARG A 234 8.23 -16.47 14.07
C ARG A 234 6.99 -15.74 14.58
N ASN A 235 7.18 -14.62 15.29
CA ASN A 235 6.11 -13.79 15.83
C ASN A 235 5.15 -13.27 14.75
N ILE A 236 5.60 -13.06 13.50
CA ILE A 236 4.73 -12.65 12.39
C ILE A 236 3.73 -13.76 12.07
N PHE A 237 4.18 -15.02 12.03
CA PHE A 237 3.32 -16.15 11.73
C PHE A 237 2.31 -16.39 12.85
N TYR A 238 2.74 -16.30 14.12
CA TYR A 238 1.82 -16.40 15.26
C TYR A 238 0.77 -15.28 15.22
N PHE A 239 1.19 -14.03 15.00
CA PHE A 239 0.27 -12.90 14.86
C PHE A 239 -0.76 -13.15 13.76
N GLY A 240 -0.31 -13.58 12.58
CA GLY A 240 -1.20 -13.88 11.46
C GLY A 240 -2.17 -15.02 11.76
N PHE A 241 -1.69 -16.10 12.37
CA PHE A 241 -2.52 -17.23 12.78
C PHE A 241 -3.61 -16.82 13.79
N PHE A 242 -3.23 -16.09 14.85
CA PHE A 242 -4.18 -15.63 15.85
C PHE A 242 -5.20 -14.65 15.29
N ILE A 243 -4.78 -13.67 14.48
CA ILE A 243 -5.72 -12.74 13.84
C ILE A 243 -6.67 -13.49 12.89
N SER A 244 -6.19 -14.49 12.15
CA SER A 244 -7.04 -15.29 11.26
C SER A 244 -8.10 -16.06 12.04
N ILE A 245 -7.71 -16.69 13.17
CA ILE A 245 -8.65 -17.38 14.06
C ILE A 245 -9.66 -16.40 14.67
N ILE A 246 -9.19 -15.28 15.23
CA ILE A 246 -10.08 -14.27 15.83
C ILE A 246 -11.07 -13.77 14.78
N THR A 247 -10.59 -13.46 13.57
CA THR A 247 -11.45 -12.98 12.49
C THR A 247 -12.47 -14.04 12.07
N ALA A 248 -12.07 -15.31 11.96
CA ALA A 248 -12.99 -16.41 11.67
C ALA A 248 -14.06 -16.61 12.76
N ILE A 249 -13.69 -16.43 14.04
CA ILE A 249 -14.63 -16.53 15.17
C ILE A 249 -15.57 -15.32 15.23
N CYS A 250 -15.05 -14.10 15.03
CA CYS A 250 -15.84 -12.87 15.07
C CYS A 250 -16.78 -12.75 13.85
N TRP A 251 -16.42 -13.35 12.73
CA TRP A 251 -17.19 -13.32 11.48
C TRP A 251 -17.50 -14.72 10.94
N PRO A 252 -18.28 -15.53 11.68
CA PRO A 252 -18.57 -16.91 11.29
C PRO A 252 -19.44 -17.00 10.02
N LEU A 253 -20.12 -15.90 9.66
CA LEU A 253 -20.93 -15.77 8.45
C LEU A 253 -20.12 -15.34 7.21
N ALA A 254 -18.80 -15.13 7.35
CA ALA A 254 -17.90 -14.85 6.24
C ALA A 254 -17.56 -16.14 5.45
N ILE A 255 -18.56 -16.92 5.08
CA ILE A 255 -18.40 -18.17 4.32
C ILE A 255 -18.26 -17.79 2.82
N PRO A 256 -17.33 -18.38 2.06
CA PRO A 256 -17.35 -18.27 0.61
C PRO A 256 -18.65 -18.87 0.06
N PHE A 257 -19.43 -18.06 -0.66
CA PHE A 257 -20.80 -18.33 -1.09
C PHE A 257 -21.00 -19.77 -1.60
N THR A 258 -21.67 -20.60 -0.81
CA THR A 258 -22.26 -21.85 -1.29
C THR A 258 -23.62 -21.53 -1.93
N HIS A 259 -23.93 -22.16 -3.06
CA HIS A 259 -25.14 -21.91 -3.87
C HIS A 259 -26.48 -22.01 -3.12
N THR A 260 -26.51 -22.58 -1.93
CA THR A 260 -27.69 -22.77 -1.09
C THR A 260 -27.69 -21.77 0.07
N HIS A 261 -28.40 -20.65 -0.11
CA HIS A 261 -28.85 -19.80 1.01
C HIS A 261 -29.94 -20.51 1.82
N GLN A 262 -29.62 -21.67 2.40
CA GLN A 262 -30.53 -22.38 3.27
C GLN A 262 -30.00 -22.26 4.70
N GLU A 263 -30.82 -21.60 5.52
CA GLU A 263 -30.72 -21.39 6.97
C GLU A 263 -29.83 -22.43 7.65
N THR A 264 -28.57 -22.09 7.86
CA THR A 264 -27.67 -22.91 8.67
C THR A 264 -27.55 -22.25 10.02
N THR A 265 -28.10 -22.93 11.02
CA THR A 265 -27.93 -22.67 12.44
C THR A 265 -26.45 -22.44 12.79
N SER A 266 -26.21 -21.59 13.78
CA SER A 266 -24.91 -20.95 14.12
C SER A 266 -23.69 -21.87 14.24
N ILE A 267 -23.87 -23.17 14.45
CA ILE A 267 -22.78 -24.14 14.62
C ILE A 267 -22.23 -24.59 13.26
N ASN A 268 -23.10 -24.82 12.26
CA ASN A 268 -22.67 -25.30 10.94
C ASN A 268 -21.90 -24.22 10.15
N SER A 269 -22.24 -22.95 10.36
CA SER A 269 -21.54 -21.82 9.74
C SER A 269 -20.09 -21.67 10.21
N MET A 270 -19.80 -21.95 11.49
CA MET A 270 -18.41 -21.92 11.99
C MET A 270 -17.56 -23.03 11.35
N PHE A 271 -18.09 -24.24 11.20
CA PHE A 271 -17.37 -25.32 10.53
C PHE A 271 -17.22 -25.06 9.02
N ALA A 272 -18.22 -24.44 8.39
CA ALA A 272 -18.19 -24.09 6.97
C ALA A 272 -17.16 -22.99 6.62
N SER A 273 -16.80 -22.10 7.56
CA SER A 273 -15.74 -21.10 7.34
C SER A 273 -14.34 -21.62 7.67
N VAL A 274 -14.22 -22.52 8.65
CA VAL A 274 -12.93 -23.14 9.04
C VAL A 274 -12.37 -24.03 7.94
N LEU A 275 -13.20 -24.80 7.23
CA LEU A 275 -12.71 -25.73 6.22
C LEU A 275 -12.03 -25.03 5.02
N PRO A 276 -12.62 -24.02 4.36
CA PRO A 276 -11.95 -23.22 3.33
C PRO A 276 -10.68 -22.53 3.84
N MET A 277 -10.67 -22.08 5.10
CA MET A 277 -9.48 -21.48 5.72
C MET A 277 -8.34 -22.51 5.84
N LEU A 278 -8.62 -23.73 6.31
CA LEU A 278 -7.64 -24.81 6.38
C LEU A 278 -7.14 -25.22 4.98
N CYS A 279 -8.04 -25.35 4.01
CA CYS A 279 -7.69 -25.62 2.62
C CYS A 279 -6.80 -24.52 2.02
N GLY A 280 -7.12 -23.24 2.29
CA GLY A 280 -6.32 -22.09 1.89
C GLY A 280 -4.94 -22.09 2.54
N LEU A 281 -4.84 -22.44 3.82
CA LEU A 281 -3.57 -22.53 4.54
C LEU A 281 -2.69 -23.67 4.00
N VAL A 282 -3.27 -24.84 3.75
CA VAL A 282 -2.55 -26.00 3.18
C VAL A 282 -2.10 -25.70 1.75
N SER A 283 -3.01 -25.25 0.89
CA SER A 283 -2.69 -24.94 -0.51
C SER A 283 -1.68 -23.80 -0.64
N GLY A 284 -1.83 -22.72 0.15
CA GLY A 284 -0.87 -21.63 0.24
C GLY A 284 0.50 -22.09 0.75
N GLY A 285 0.54 -22.97 1.75
CA GLY A 285 1.78 -23.58 2.25
C GLY A 285 2.51 -24.39 1.18
N ILE A 286 1.78 -25.26 0.47
CA ILE A 286 2.33 -26.09 -0.62
C ILE A 286 2.88 -25.19 -1.74
N LEU A 287 2.11 -24.19 -2.19
CA LEU A 287 2.53 -23.24 -3.23
C LEU A 287 3.75 -22.42 -2.81
N GLY A 288 3.82 -22.01 -1.55
CA GLY A 288 4.96 -21.29 -0.98
C GLY A 288 6.23 -22.13 -0.96
N ILE A 289 6.14 -23.39 -0.52
CA ILE A 289 7.25 -24.35 -0.52
C ILE A 289 7.71 -24.63 -1.95
N LEU A 290 6.78 -24.89 -2.87
CA LEU A 290 7.08 -25.15 -4.28
C LEU A 290 7.77 -23.94 -4.93
N SER A 291 7.25 -22.73 -4.71
CA SER A 291 7.83 -21.49 -5.24
C SER A 291 9.24 -21.27 -4.71
N THR A 292 9.46 -21.55 -3.41
CA THR A 292 10.80 -21.49 -2.79
C THR A 292 11.74 -22.49 -3.44
N HIS A 293 11.32 -23.74 -3.61
CA HIS A 293 12.14 -24.75 -4.29
C HIS A 293 12.48 -24.37 -5.73
N LEU A 294 11.53 -23.82 -6.49
CA LEU A 294 11.75 -23.43 -7.88
C LEU A 294 12.66 -22.19 -8.03
N LEU A 295 12.48 -21.18 -7.18
CA LEU A 295 13.26 -19.94 -7.22
C LEU A 295 14.67 -20.14 -6.64
N MET A 296 14.80 -20.90 -5.55
CA MET A 296 16.10 -21.21 -4.93
C MET A 296 16.94 -22.12 -5.84
N ARG A 297 16.32 -23.00 -6.63
CA ARG A 297 17.03 -23.84 -7.62
C ARG A 297 17.69 -23.02 -8.74
N LYS A 298 17.26 -21.79 -9.00
CA LYS A 298 17.89 -20.88 -9.97
C LYS A 298 18.99 -20.00 -9.38
N ASN A 299 18.92 -19.64 -8.08
CA ASN A 299 19.86 -18.68 -7.46
C ASN A 299 20.94 -19.31 -6.56
N PHE A 300 20.83 -20.59 -6.18
CA PHE A 300 21.82 -21.26 -5.32
C PHE A 300 22.86 -22.06 -6.10
N ARG A 301 23.56 -21.41 -7.04
CA ARG A 301 24.89 -21.90 -7.43
C ARG A 301 26.01 -21.39 -6.50
N GLU A 302 25.71 -20.51 -5.54
CA GLU A 302 26.77 -19.85 -4.74
C GLU A 302 26.58 -19.67 -3.22
N VAL A 303 25.59 -20.26 -2.52
CA VAL A 303 25.57 -20.13 -1.02
C VAL A 303 25.14 -21.43 -0.31
N PRO A 304 26.04 -22.30 0.14
CA PRO A 304 25.68 -23.59 0.71
C PRO A 304 25.50 -23.54 2.23
N GLU A 305 24.43 -22.92 2.76
CA GLU A 305 24.12 -23.05 4.20
C GLU A 305 22.62 -23.18 4.55
N PHE A 306 21.70 -22.91 3.61
CA PHE A 306 20.25 -22.93 3.92
C PHE A 306 19.66 -24.35 4.03
N THR A 307 20.30 -25.34 3.40
CA THR A 307 19.83 -26.74 3.35
C THR A 307 20.04 -27.48 4.67
N ILE A 308 21.01 -27.07 5.50
CA ILE A 308 21.31 -27.75 6.76
C ILE A 308 20.26 -27.41 7.84
N LEU A 309 19.63 -26.23 7.78
CA LEU A 309 18.67 -25.81 8.80
C LEU A 309 17.29 -26.47 8.63
N MET A 310 16.87 -26.78 7.39
CA MET A 310 15.61 -27.48 7.10
C MET A 310 15.67 -28.99 7.43
N ALA A 311 16.87 -29.55 7.61
CA ALA A 311 17.06 -30.94 8.02
C ALA A 311 17.04 -31.14 9.55
N LEU A 312 17.12 -30.06 10.34
CA LEU A 312 17.26 -30.13 11.80
C LEU A 312 16.01 -29.71 12.59
N THR A 313 14.95 -29.26 11.92
CA THR A 313 13.66 -29.00 12.57
C THR A 313 12.54 -29.65 11.75
N GLY A 314 12.42 -30.97 11.90
CA GLY A 314 11.14 -31.66 11.74
C GLY A 314 10.18 -31.28 12.86
#